data_AF-A0AAV9DR37-F1
#
_entry.id   AF-A0AAV9DR37-F1
#
_cell.length_a   1.000
_cell.length_b   1.000
_cell.length_c   1.000
_cell.angle_alpha   90.00
_cell.angle_beta   90.00
_cell.angle_gamma   90.00
#
_symmetry.space_group_name_H-M   'P 1'
#
loop_
_entity.id
_entity.type
_entity.pdbx_description
1 polymer ?
#
loop_
_entity_poly.entity_id
_entity_poly.type
_entity_poly.pdbx_seq_one_letter_code
_entity_poly.pdbx_strand_id
1 'polypeptide(L)'
;MEFPKDPAPTREQMIETYLDTLASVLGSLEEAKKNMYAFSTTTYTGFQCTVDEETSEKFKGLPGVLWVLPDSYIDVKNKDYGGDKYINGEIIPCTYPTYQPKQRGGSKYESRRYERRRDGPPAERRKPRQDASQSTPASS
;
A
#
# COMPACT_ATOMS: atom_id res chain seq x y z
N MET A 1 4.99 -3.80 -11.27
CA MET A 1 4.56 -2.52 -11.85
C MET A 1 3.86 -1.69 -10.80
N GLU A 2 3.97 -0.39 -10.91
CA GLU A 2 3.28 0.57 -10.05
C GLU A 2 2.11 1.18 -10.82
N PHE A 3 0.98 1.32 -10.12
CA PHE A 3 -0.24 1.90 -10.64
C PHE A 3 -0.68 3.09 -9.78
N PRO A 4 -1.41 4.05 -10.36
CA PRO A 4 -2.07 5.11 -9.59
C PRO A 4 -2.97 4.52 -8.51
N LYS A 5 -3.05 5.20 -7.36
CA LYS A 5 -3.93 4.81 -6.25
C LYS A 5 -5.25 5.58 -6.23
N ASP A 6 -5.32 6.72 -6.91
CA ASP A 6 -6.49 7.59 -6.92
C ASP A 6 -6.69 8.24 -8.30
N PRO A 7 -7.66 7.76 -9.11
CA PRO A 7 -8.39 6.51 -8.91
C PRO A 7 -7.49 5.28 -9.13
N ALA A 8 -7.70 4.23 -8.34
CA ALA A 8 -7.03 2.95 -8.56
C ALA A 8 -7.61 2.27 -9.83
N PRO A 9 -6.77 1.67 -10.69
CA PRO A 9 -7.26 0.94 -11.86
C PRO A 9 -8.01 -0.32 -11.46
N THR A 10 -8.93 -0.75 -12.32
CA THR A 10 -9.61 -2.04 -12.15
C THR A 10 -8.67 -3.20 -12.45
N ARG A 11 -9.09 -4.42 -12.08
CA ARG A 11 -8.31 -5.64 -12.36
C ARG A 11 -8.07 -5.83 -13.86
N GLU A 12 -9.09 -5.58 -14.67
CA GLU A 12 -9.03 -5.70 -16.13
C GLU A 12 -8.04 -4.69 -16.72
N GLN A 13 -8.10 -3.43 -16.27
CA GLN A 13 -7.18 -2.38 -16.71
C GLN A 13 -5.72 -2.69 -16.37
N MET A 14 -5.46 -3.27 -15.20
CA MET A 14 -4.11 -3.72 -14.84
C MET A 14 -3.63 -4.84 -15.77
N ILE A 15 -4.50 -5.81 -16.09
CA ILE A 15 -4.17 -6.92 -17.00
C ILE A 15 -3.90 -6.41 -18.42
N GLU A 16 -4.71 -5.48 -18.92
CA GLU A 16 -4.50 -4.81 -20.20
C GLU A 16 -3.15 -4.10 -20.22
N THR A 17 -2.83 -3.34 -19.16
CA THR A 17 -1.54 -2.66 -19.03
C THR A 17 -0.35 -3.64 -19.06
N TYR A 18 -0.48 -4.81 -18.43
CA TYR A 18 0.56 -5.85 -18.47
C TYR A 18 0.79 -6.36 -19.89
N LEU A 19 -0.28 -6.68 -20.61
CA LEU A 19 -0.23 -7.14 -21.99
C LEU A 19 0.33 -6.07 -22.92
N ASP A 20 -0.08 -4.81 -22.76
CA ASP A 20 0.40 -3.70 -23.57
C ASP A 20 1.89 -3.43 -23.33
N THR A 21 2.33 -3.51 -22.08
CA THR A 21 3.75 -3.37 -21.73
C THR A 21 4.58 -4.48 -22.38
N LEU A 22 4.13 -5.73 -22.30
CA LEU A 22 4.78 -6.86 -22.94
C LEU A 22 4.75 -6.75 -24.48
N ALA A 23 3.63 -6.31 -25.04
CA ALA A 23 3.46 -6.09 -26.48
C ALA A 23 4.37 -4.98 -27.01
N SER A 24 4.63 -3.94 -26.20
CA SER A 24 5.55 -2.86 -26.59
C SER A 24 6.99 -3.34 -26.77
N VAL A 25 7.39 -4.38 -26.02
CA VAL A 25 8.74 -4.95 -26.07
C VAL A 25 8.85 -6.04 -27.14
N LEU A 26 7.83 -6.91 -27.27
CA LEU A 26 7.80 -7.99 -28.25
C LEU A 26 7.39 -7.51 -29.65
N GLY A 27 6.69 -6.38 -29.75
CA GLY A 27 6.18 -5.81 -31.01
C GLY A 27 4.79 -6.32 -31.42
N SER A 28 4.18 -7.24 -30.67
CA SER A 28 2.84 -7.77 -30.97
C SER A 28 2.06 -8.15 -29.71
N LEU A 29 0.77 -7.82 -29.70
CA LEU A 29 -0.17 -8.22 -28.65
C LEU A 29 -0.42 -9.74 -28.66
N GLU A 30 -0.39 -10.38 -29.82
CA GLU A 30 -0.58 -11.84 -29.91
C GLU A 30 0.58 -12.59 -29.26
N GLU A 31 1.81 -12.12 -29.49
CA GLU A 31 2.99 -12.68 -28.83
C GLU A 31 2.99 -12.41 -27.33
N ALA A 32 2.55 -11.23 -26.91
CA ALA A 32 2.38 -10.91 -25.49
C ALA A 32 1.42 -11.88 -24.80
N LYS A 33 0.25 -12.14 -25.41
CA LYS A 33 -0.73 -13.09 -24.86
C LYS A 33 -0.20 -14.52 -24.76
N LYS A 34 0.66 -14.93 -25.69
CA LYS A 34 1.27 -16.26 -25.70
C LYS A 34 2.41 -16.40 -24.68
N ASN A 35 3.19 -15.34 -24.48
CA ASN A 35 4.37 -15.36 -23.63
C ASN A 35 4.08 -15.08 -22.15
N MET A 36 3.02 -14.33 -21.84
CA MET A 36 2.55 -14.14 -20.47
C MET A 36 1.89 -15.43 -19.97
N TYR A 37 2.38 -15.98 -18.86
CA TYR A 37 1.86 -17.23 -18.30
C TYR A 37 1.23 -17.08 -16.92
N ALA A 38 1.58 -16.03 -16.18
CA ALA A 38 1.02 -15.74 -14.87
C ALA A 38 1.05 -14.24 -14.55
N PHE A 39 0.18 -13.79 -13.65
CA PHE A 39 0.19 -12.43 -13.14
C PHE A 39 -0.48 -12.34 -11.77
N SER A 40 -0.36 -11.19 -11.11
CA SER A 40 -1.17 -10.86 -9.94
C SER A 40 -1.61 -9.40 -9.99
N THR A 41 -2.78 -9.16 -9.41
CA THR A 41 -3.32 -7.81 -9.16
C THR A 41 -3.67 -7.59 -7.69
N THR A 42 -3.19 -8.48 -6.81
CA THR A 42 -3.54 -8.51 -5.38
C THR A 42 -2.30 -8.64 -4.52
N THR A 43 -1.68 -9.84 -4.48
CA THR A 43 -0.47 -10.14 -3.68
C THR A 43 0.71 -9.28 -4.13
N TYR A 44 0.85 -9.12 -5.45
CA TYR A 44 1.74 -8.17 -6.09
C TYR A 44 1.03 -7.60 -7.31
N THR A 45 1.48 -6.47 -7.81
CA THR A 45 0.99 -5.87 -9.05
C THR A 45 2.06 -6.09 -10.12
N GLY A 46 1.96 -7.18 -10.88
CA GLY A 46 2.90 -7.50 -11.94
C GLY A 46 2.52 -8.77 -12.70
N PHE A 47 3.31 -9.07 -13.72
CA PHE A 47 3.12 -10.21 -14.60
C PHE A 47 4.43 -10.97 -14.79
N GLN A 48 4.31 -12.23 -15.21
CA GLN A 48 5.39 -13.16 -15.47
C GLN A 48 5.28 -13.60 -16.93
N CYS A 49 6.40 -13.57 -17.65
CA CYS A 49 6.44 -13.91 -19.07
C CYS A 49 7.72 -14.68 -19.41
N THR A 50 7.67 -15.41 -20.52
CA THR A 50 8.83 -16.14 -21.05
C THR A 50 9.53 -15.27 -22.09
N VAL A 51 10.67 -14.69 -21.72
CA VAL A 51 11.53 -13.90 -22.61
C VAL A 51 13.00 -14.18 -22.27
N ASP A 52 13.89 -13.89 -23.20
CA ASP A 52 15.34 -13.91 -22.99
C ASP A 52 15.80 -12.71 -22.15
N GLU A 53 17.01 -12.81 -21.59
CA GLU A 53 17.57 -11.78 -20.70
C GLU A 53 17.75 -10.43 -21.41
N GLU A 54 18.20 -10.43 -22.67
CA GLU A 54 18.39 -9.19 -23.46
C GLU A 54 17.05 -8.47 -23.68
N THR A 55 15.99 -9.21 -24.00
CA THR A 55 14.64 -8.64 -24.10
C THR A 55 14.12 -8.16 -22.75
N SER A 56 14.45 -8.84 -21.64
CA SER A 56 14.02 -8.45 -20.29
C SER A 56 14.58 -7.07 -19.87
N GLU A 57 15.78 -6.73 -20.32
CA GLU A 57 16.42 -5.44 -20.03
C GLU A 57 15.63 -4.26 -20.64
N LYS A 58 14.92 -4.48 -21.75
CA LYS A 58 14.12 -3.43 -22.43
C LYS A 58 12.92 -2.96 -21.60
N PHE A 59 12.48 -3.74 -20.62
CA PHE A 59 11.43 -3.30 -19.69
C PHE A 59 11.92 -2.23 -18.71
N LYS A 60 13.23 -2.18 -18.43
CA LYS A 60 13.80 -1.19 -17.51
C LYS A 60 13.67 0.20 -18.15
N GLY A 61 13.04 1.11 -17.42
CA GLY A 61 12.80 2.48 -17.88
C GLY A 61 11.45 2.69 -18.58
N LEU A 62 10.67 1.64 -18.84
CA LEU A 62 9.28 1.81 -19.27
C LEU A 62 8.42 2.39 -18.13
N PRO A 63 7.45 3.27 -18.45
CA PRO A 63 6.58 3.86 -17.45
C PRO A 63 5.80 2.78 -16.69
N GLY A 64 5.79 2.88 -15.36
CA GLY A 64 5.11 1.92 -14.48
C GLY A 64 5.91 0.63 -14.20
N VAL A 65 7.00 0.34 -14.90
CA VAL A 65 7.88 -0.78 -14.57
C VAL A 65 8.78 -0.40 -13.40
N LEU A 66 8.61 -1.09 -12.27
CA LEU A 66 9.37 -0.84 -11.05
C LEU A 66 10.56 -1.80 -10.89
N TRP A 67 10.33 -3.09 -11.18
CA TRP A 67 11.33 -4.15 -11.03
C TRP A 67 11.23 -5.11 -12.20
N VAL A 68 12.38 -5.57 -12.68
CA VAL A 68 12.53 -6.70 -13.61
C VAL A 68 13.38 -7.72 -12.88
N LEU A 69 12.79 -8.87 -12.53
CA LEU A 69 13.43 -9.90 -11.71
C LEU A 69 13.26 -11.26 -12.39
N PRO A 70 14.25 -12.17 -12.27
CA PRO A 70 14.10 -13.54 -12.71
C PRO A 70 13.00 -14.23 -11.88
N ASP A 71 12.13 -14.98 -12.54
CA ASP A 71 11.06 -15.69 -11.86
C ASP A 71 11.57 -16.97 -11.17
N SER A 72 10.85 -17.43 -10.16
CA SER A 72 11.20 -18.60 -9.37
C SER A 72 9.96 -19.39 -8.97
N TYR A 73 10.11 -20.69 -8.75
CA TYR A 73 8.99 -21.51 -8.32
C TYR A 73 8.55 -21.16 -6.90
N ILE A 74 7.27 -20.87 -6.71
CA ILE A 74 6.64 -20.84 -5.38
C ILE A 74 6.54 -22.27 -4.83
N ASP A 75 6.34 -23.25 -5.71
CA ASP A 75 6.29 -24.66 -5.39
C ASP A 75 7.20 -25.45 -6.33
N VAL A 76 8.40 -25.75 -5.85
CA VAL A 76 9.44 -26.47 -6.59
C VAL A 76 8.99 -27.88 -6.98
N LYS A 77 8.15 -28.53 -6.16
CA LYS A 77 7.71 -29.92 -6.40
C LYS A 77 6.75 -29.99 -7.59
N ASN A 78 5.81 -29.04 -7.65
CA ASN A 78 4.82 -28.96 -8.71
C ASN A 78 5.27 -28.06 -9.88
N LYS A 79 6.45 -27.45 -9.78
CA LYS A 79 6.98 -26.46 -10.74
C LYS A 79 5.98 -25.32 -11.00
N ASP A 80 5.34 -24.85 -9.93
CA ASP A 80 4.41 -23.73 -10.01
C ASP A 80 5.15 -22.42 -9.72
N TYR A 81 4.96 -21.43 -10.59
CA TYR A 81 5.46 -20.06 -10.44
C TYR A 81 4.51 -19.18 -9.61
N GLY A 82 3.33 -19.68 -9.27
CA GLY A 82 2.32 -18.92 -8.54
C GLY A 82 1.59 -17.92 -9.43
N GLY A 83 0.90 -16.97 -8.79
CA GLY A 83 0.03 -16.03 -9.50
C GLY A 83 -1.21 -16.67 -10.10
N ASP A 84 -2.06 -15.83 -10.68
CA ASP A 84 -3.18 -16.26 -11.52
C ASP A 84 -2.62 -16.66 -12.88
N LYS A 85 -2.91 -17.88 -13.35
CA LYS A 85 -2.39 -18.36 -14.64
C LYS A 85 -3.13 -17.67 -15.77
N TYR A 86 -2.39 -17.33 -16.82
CA TYR A 86 -2.91 -16.73 -18.04
C TYR A 86 -2.62 -17.65 -19.23
N ILE A 87 -3.68 -18.08 -19.92
CA ILE A 87 -3.57 -18.97 -21.08
C ILE A 87 -4.35 -18.33 -22.23
N ASN A 88 -3.67 -17.54 -23.06
CA ASN A 88 -4.24 -16.90 -24.26
C ASN A 88 -5.57 -16.15 -24.03
N GLY A 89 -5.76 -15.54 -22.86
CA GLY A 89 -6.97 -14.80 -22.49
C GLY A 89 -7.85 -15.51 -21.47
N GLU A 90 -7.63 -16.81 -21.23
CA GLU A 90 -8.25 -17.52 -20.12
C GLU A 90 -7.46 -17.28 -18.82
N ILE A 91 -8.14 -16.92 -17.75
CA ILE A 91 -7.55 -16.65 -16.44
C ILE A 91 -7.95 -17.75 -15.48
N ILE A 92 -6.97 -18.49 -14.96
CA ILE A 92 -7.17 -19.52 -13.93
C ILE A 92 -6.68 -18.94 -12.59
N PRO A 93 -7.58 -18.71 -11.61
CA PRO A 93 -7.19 -18.14 -10.32
C PRO A 93 -6.15 -18.98 -9.59
N CYS A 94 -5.24 -18.29 -8.90
CA CYS A 94 -4.22 -18.91 -8.06
C CYS A 94 -4.86 -19.78 -6.95
N THR A 95 -4.33 -20.98 -6.73
CA THR A 95 -4.81 -21.90 -5.68
C THR A 95 -4.15 -21.64 -4.32
N TYR A 96 -3.06 -20.88 -4.29
CA TYR A 96 -2.35 -20.57 -3.05
C TYR A 96 -3.09 -19.50 -2.25
N PRO A 97 -3.26 -19.68 -0.93
CA PRO A 97 -3.94 -18.70 -0.10
C PRO A 97 -3.12 -17.41 -0.06
N THR A 98 -3.79 -16.29 -0.34
CA THR A 98 -3.18 -14.98 -0.14
C THR A 98 -3.05 -14.69 1.35
N TYR A 99 -1.89 -14.17 1.76
CA TYR A 99 -1.69 -13.75 3.15
C TYR A 99 -2.65 -12.60 3.46
N GLN A 100 -3.67 -12.88 4.27
CA GLN A 100 -4.53 -11.85 4.82
C GLN A 100 -3.90 -11.37 6.13
N PRO A 101 -3.48 -10.09 6.23
CA PRO A 101 -3.01 -9.57 7.50
C PRO A 101 -4.14 -9.71 8.52
N LYS A 102 -3.89 -10.45 9.61
CA LYS A 102 -4.83 -10.53 10.72
C LYS A 102 -5.16 -9.11 11.14
N GLN A 103 -6.46 -8.77 11.20
CA GLN A 103 -6.92 -7.53 11.81
C GLN A 103 -6.19 -7.41 13.15
N ARG A 104 -5.42 -6.33 13.34
CA ARG A 104 -4.82 -6.02 14.62
C ARG A 104 -5.98 -5.90 15.61
N GLY A 105 -6.25 -6.98 16.35
CA GLY A 105 -7.19 -6.94 17.46
C GLY A 105 -6.76 -5.78 18.33
N GLY A 106 -7.63 -4.76 18.44
CA GLY A 106 -7.33 -3.53 19.14
C GLY A 106 -6.61 -3.85 20.44
N SER A 107 -5.40 -3.33 20.59
CA SER A 107 -4.64 -3.56 21.81
C SER A 107 -5.53 -3.16 22.98
N LYS A 108 -5.87 -4.11 23.86
CA LYS A 108 -6.48 -3.85 25.18
C LYS A 108 -5.61 -2.95 26.08
N TYR A 109 -4.61 -2.29 25.51
CA TYR A 109 -3.50 -1.58 26.13
C TYR A 109 -3.40 -0.12 25.68
N GLU A 110 -4.48 0.48 25.16
CA GLU A 110 -4.55 1.94 24.94
C GLU A 110 -5.02 2.74 26.16
N SER A 111 -5.22 2.13 27.34
CA SER A 111 -5.72 2.84 28.52
C SER A 111 -4.64 3.51 29.39
N ARG A 112 -3.39 3.58 28.94
CA ARG A 112 -2.32 4.29 29.66
C ARG A 112 -1.62 5.34 28.79
N ARG A 113 -2.41 6.12 28.04
CA ARG A 113 -1.97 7.45 27.62
C ARG A 113 -1.76 8.27 28.89
N TYR A 114 -0.51 8.50 29.27
CA TYR A 114 -0.14 9.41 30.35
C TYR A 114 -0.76 10.78 30.05
N GLU A 115 -1.89 11.10 30.66
CA GLU A 115 -2.29 12.49 30.82
C GLU A 115 -1.22 13.13 31.69
N ARG A 116 -0.36 13.96 31.11
CA ARG A 116 0.40 14.94 31.88
C ARG A 116 -0.61 15.91 32.49
N ARG A 117 -1.27 15.51 33.58
CA ARG A 117 -1.86 16.48 34.49
C ARG A 117 -0.71 17.37 34.92
N ARG A 118 -0.84 18.65 34.60
CA ARG A 118 0.05 19.68 35.08
C ARG A 118 -0.20 19.75 36.59
N ASP A 119 0.62 19.04 37.37
CA ASP A 119 0.68 19.14 38.84
C ASP A 119 1.17 20.55 39.19
N GLY A 120 0.24 21.50 39.20
CA GLY A 120 0.40 22.81 39.79
C GLY A 120 -0.45 22.89 41.06
N PRO A 121 0.07 23.39 42.18
CA PRO A 121 -0.70 23.49 43.41
C PRO A 121 -1.97 24.33 43.19
N PRO A 122 -3.11 23.97 43.81
CA PRO A 122 -4.37 24.66 43.62
C PRO A 122 -4.26 26.13 44.03
N ALA A 123 -4.79 27.03 43.20
CA ALA A 123 -4.77 28.47 43.45
C ALA A 123 -5.43 28.79 44.80
N GLU A 124 -4.67 29.46 45.66
CA GLU A 124 -5.07 29.84 47.00
C GLU A 124 -6.30 30.76 46.95
N ARG A 125 -7.38 30.28 47.56
CA ARG A 125 -8.68 30.95 47.64
C ARG A 125 -8.52 32.21 48.49
N ARG A 126 -8.23 33.36 47.85
CA ARG A 126 -8.12 34.67 48.52
C ARG A 126 -9.43 35.00 49.26
N LYS A 127 -9.40 34.93 50.59
CA LYS A 127 -10.43 35.50 51.47
C LYS A 127 -10.44 37.03 51.30
N PRO A 128 -11.62 37.70 51.27
CA PRO A 128 -11.68 39.15 51.27
C PRO A 128 -11.21 39.67 52.63
N ARG A 129 -10.15 40.49 52.63
CA ARG A 129 -9.70 41.22 53.82
C ARG A 129 -10.54 42.47 53.98
N GLN A 130 -10.95 42.67 55.23
CA GLN A 130 -11.80 43.72 55.73
C GLN A 130 -11.23 45.12 55.50
N ASP A 131 -12.19 46.02 55.28
CA ASP A 131 -12.14 47.47 55.22
C ASP A 131 -11.28 48.10 56.34
N ALA A 132 -10.35 48.97 55.95
CA ALA A 132 -9.77 49.97 56.85
C ALA A 132 -9.15 51.13 56.05
N SER A 133 -9.90 52.23 56.03
CA SER A 133 -9.46 53.64 56.00
C SER A 133 -8.72 54.18 54.78
N GLN A 134 -9.28 55.20 54.13
CA GLN A 134 -8.82 56.58 54.34
C GLN A 134 -9.78 57.61 53.75
N SER A 135 -9.83 58.73 54.46
CA SER A 135 -10.73 59.87 54.36
C SER A 135 -10.26 60.96 53.38
N THR A 136 -11.25 61.78 52.96
CA THR A 136 -11.21 63.12 52.32
C THR A 136 -11.14 63.13 50.78
N PRO A 137 -11.85 64.09 50.12
CA PRO A 137 -11.50 65.51 50.16
C PRO A 137 -12.65 66.47 50.53
N ALA A 138 -12.26 67.68 50.92
CA ALA A 138 -13.13 68.83 51.18
C ALA A 138 -13.48 69.60 49.88
N SER A 139 -14.50 70.47 50.00
CA SER A 139 -15.02 71.55 49.12
C SER A 139 -16.45 71.23 48.66
N SER A 140 -17.50 72.02 48.91
CA SER A 140 -17.63 73.44 49.27
C SER A 140 -18.73 73.65 50.31
#